data_AF-A0A411WM11-F1
#
_entry.id   AF-A0A411WM11-F1
#
_cell.length_a   1.000
_cell.length_b   1.000
_cell.length_c   1.000
_cell.angle_alpha   90.00
_cell.angle_beta   90.00
_cell.angle_gamma   90.00
#
_symmetry.space_group_name_H-M   'P 1'
#
loop_
_entity.id
_entity.type
_entity.pdbx_description
1 polymer ?
#
loop_
_entity_poly.entity_id
_entity_poly.type
_entity_poly.pdbx_seq_one_letter_code
_entity_poly.pdbx_strand_id
1 'polypeptide(L)'
;MKNQLMTFKSHELGISLNGMLYQGKPVFVAVDLAESLGYADPHGALTKHCKSLIKLDSAETGELGLGFRPKGIILALESDAYRLIMRSHLPSAERVQDWVCEEVLPSIRETGSYGHQPKPMSEMEMIAAMAADAVRQQNRLIHIEDKVAEVTDLLDDISRGATPSGWAGYSELKAQCGLSDTKCRQLVAAYDIDHKPIPFIAPGGTKSTMTIVRELPFMTAFRKLMHEAEPRGTRWYHSKMGIFQVIGWEK
;
A
#
# COMPACT_ATOMS: atom_id res chain seq x y z
N MET A 1 6.65 2.50 31.24
CA MET A 1 5.99 1.62 30.25
C MET A 1 5.66 0.30 30.96
N LYS A 2 4.51 -0.34 30.68
CA LYS A 2 4.23 -1.67 31.25
C LYS A 2 5.12 -2.70 30.54
N ASN A 3 6.16 -3.18 31.21
CA ASN A 3 6.96 -4.29 30.70
C ASN A 3 6.10 -5.54 30.67
N GLN A 4 5.95 -6.13 29.49
CA GLN A 4 5.25 -7.39 29.32
C GLN A 4 6.20 -8.51 29.73
N LEU A 5 5.98 -9.07 30.91
CA LEU A 5 6.65 -10.28 31.34
C LEU A 5 6.22 -11.42 30.41
N MET A 6 7.20 -12.03 29.76
CA MET A 6 7.02 -13.21 28.93
C MET A 6 7.53 -14.40 29.72
N THR A 7 6.69 -15.41 29.90
CA THR A 7 7.11 -16.66 30.53
C THR A 7 7.13 -17.75 29.46
N PHE A 8 8.33 -18.23 29.13
CA PHE A 8 8.51 -19.39 28.28
C PHE A 8 8.46 -20.64 29.16
N LYS A 9 7.46 -21.49 28.97
CA LYS A 9 7.29 -22.75 29.71
C LYS A 9 7.18 -23.91 28.73
N SER A 10 8.02 -24.92 28.91
CA SER A 10 7.85 -26.23 28.29
C SER A 10 7.74 -27.28 29.39
N HIS A 11 6.57 -27.91 29.49
CA HIS A 11 6.34 -29.00 30.44
C HIS A 11 7.14 -30.26 30.05
N GLU A 12 7.25 -30.52 28.75
CA GLU A 12 7.98 -31.66 28.18
C GLU A 12 9.50 -31.55 28.41
N LEU A 13 10.07 -30.36 28.20
CA LEU A 13 11.49 -30.12 28.45
C LEU A 13 11.77 -29.78 29.93
N GLY A 14 10.72 -29.53 30.73
CA GLY A 14 10.81 -29.19 32.15
C GLY A 14 11.51 -27.85 32.41
N ILE A 15 11.24 -26.84 31.59
CA ILE A 15 11.87 -25.51 31.65
C ILE A 15 10.83 -24.42 31.81
N SER A 16 11.15 -23.44 32.65
CA SER A 16 10.41 -22.19 32.78
C SER A 16 11.39 -21.02 32.82
N LEU A 17 11.38 -20.16 31.80
CA LEU A 17 12.18 -18.95 31.74
C LEU A 17 11.28 -17.73 31.79
N ASN A 18 11.64 -16.74 32.62
CA ASN A 18 10.97 -15.45 32.66
C ASN A 18 11.83 -14.42 31.94
N GLY A 19 11.25 -13.76 30.95
CA GLY A 19 11.86 -12.67 30.19
C GLY A 19 10.94 -11.46 30.14
N MET A 20 11.42 -10.41 29.48
CA MET A 20 10.68 -9.18 29.22
C MET A 20 11.01 -8.66 27.82
N LEU A 21 10.23 -7.69 27.35
CA LEU A 21 10.56 -6.95 26.14
C LEU A 21 11.41 -5.72 26.48
N TYR A 22 12.58 -5.62 25.84
CA TYR A 22 13.42 -4.43 25.87
C TYR A 22 13.72 -3.99 24.44
N GLN A 23 13.35 -2.76 24.10
CA GLN A 23 13.48 -2.21 22.74
C GLN A 23 12.88 -3.14 21.64
N GLY A 24 11.75 -3.77 21.94
CA GLY A 24 11.06 -4.68 21.01
C GLY A 24 11.70 -6.07 20.88
N LYS A 25 12.74 -6.40 21.66
CA LYS A 25 13.40 -7.71 21.66
C LYS A 25 13.17 -8.46 22.97
N PRO A 26 13.00 -9.80 22.95
CA PRO A 26 12.93 -10.60 24.16
C PRO A 26 14.31 -10.62 24.84
N VAL A 27 14.32 -10.30 26.13
CA VAL A 27 15.51 -10.27 26.98
C VAL A 27 15.26 -10.94 28.33
N PHE A 28 16.34 -11.42 28.94
CA PHE A 28 16.33 -12.12 30.21
C PHE A 28 17.27 -11.42 31.18
N VAL A 29 16.95 -11.44 32.49
CA VAL A 29 17.92 -11.02 33.51
C VAL A 29 19.05 -12.04 33.52
N ALA A 30 20.24 -11.62 33.09
CA ALA A 30 21.30 -12.54 32.70
C ALA A 30 21.86 -13.35 33.88
N VAL A 31 21.95 -12.73 35.06
CA VAL A 31 22.45 -13.38 36.27
C VAL A 31 21.47 -14.45 36.73
N ASP A 32 20.19 -14.08 36.90
CA ASP A 32 19.11 -15.00 37.27
C ASP A 32 19.01 -16.18 36.28
N LEU A 33 19.17 -15.90 34.99
CA LEU A 33 19.20 -16.93 33.95
C LEU A 33 20.36 -17.91 34.16
N ALA A 34 21.59 -17.41 34.36
CA ALA A 34 22.76 -18.26 34.57
C ALA A 34 22.64 -19.08 35.87
N GLU A 35 22.11 -18.50 36.94
CA GLU A 35 21.79 -19.23 38.19
C GLU A 35 20.77 -20.34 37.95
N SER A 36 19.70 -20.05 37.21
CA SER A 36 18.66 -21.03 36.89
C SER A 36 19.17 -22.19 36.02
N LEU A 37 20.26 -21.96 35.28
CA LEU A 37 20.95 -22.96 34.46
C LEU A 37 22.06 -23.70 35.23
N GLY A 38 22.17 -23.49 36.55
CA GLY A 38 23.10 -24.24 37.40
C GLY A 38 24.56 -23.81 37.30
N TYR A 39 24.86 -22.61 36.80
CA TYR A 39 26.23 -22.10 36.79
C TYR A 39 26.67 -21.72 38.21
N ALA A 40 27.76 -22.35 38.69
CA ALA A 40 28.33 -22.04 40.01
C ALA A 40 28.89 -20.61 40.12
N ASP A 41 29.39 -20.06 39.00
CA ASP A 41 29.78 -18.65 38.87
C ASP A 41 28.99 -18.01 37.71
N PRO A 42 27.82 -17.41 38.00
CA PRO A 42 26.99 -16.76 36.99
C PRO A 42 27.73 -15.67 36.22
N HIS A 43 28.45 -14.77 36.92
CA HIS A 43 29.14 -13.65 36.29
C HIS A 43 30.32 -14.11 35.41
N GLY A 44 31.06 -15.13 35.84
CA GLY A 44 32.09 -15.77 35.03
C GLY A 44 31.51 -16.44 33.79
N ALA A 45 30.39 -17.15 33.92
CA ALA A 45 29.70 -17.79 32.80
C ALA A 45 29.25 -16.76 31.76
N LEU A 46 28.64 -15.64 32.20
CA LEU A 46 28.25 -14.54 31.33
C LEU A 46 29.43 -14.00 30.53
N THR A 47 30.58 -13.78 31.19
CA THR A 47 31.80 -13.26 30.54
C THR A 47 32.39 -14.25 29.55
N LYS A 48 32.32 -15.55 29.86
CA LYS A 48 32.92 -16.62 29.04
C LYS A 48 32.07 -17.02 27.84
N HIS A 49 30.74 -16.89 27.94
CA HIS A 49 29.82 -17.52 26.99
C HIS A 49 28.93 -16.53 26.23
N CYS A 50 28.67 -15.35 26.78
CA CYS A 50 27.81 -14.36 26.15
C CYS A 50 28.63 -13.35 25.33
N LYS A 51 28.02 -12.81 24.27
CA LYS A 51 28.67 -11.85 23.35
C LYS A 51 27.97 -10.49 23.29
N SER A 52 26.70 -10.42 23.64
CA SER A 52 25.84 -9.27 23.36
C SER A 52 25.00 -8.90 24.58
N LEU A 53 25.64 -8.89 25.74
CA LEU A 53 25.03 -8.48 27.01
C LEU A 53 24.76 -6.97 27.01
N ILE A 54 23.57 -6.60 27.47
CA ILE A 54 23.19 -5.20 27.68
C ILE A 54 23.36 -4.90 29.17
N LYS A 55 24.16 -3.90 29.49
CA LYS A 55 24.32 -3.42 30.87
C LYS A 55 23.44 -2.20 31.04
N LEU A 56 22.57 -2.24 32.05
CA LEU A 56 21.72 -1.12 32.41
C LEU A 56 22.17 -0.56 33.75
N ASP A 57 22.18 0.76 33.88
CA ASP A 57 22.47 1.41 35.15
C ASP A 57 21.26 1.40 36.11
N SER A 58 21.44 1.99 37.30
CA SER A 58 20.39 2.02 38.32
C SER A 58 19.17 2.85 37.90
N ALA A 59 19.34 3.89 37.07
CA ALA A 59 18.24 4.73 36.61
C ALA A 59 17.42 3.97 35.56
N GLU A 60 18.09 3.41 34.55
CA GLU A 60 17.47 2.60 33.49
C GLU A 60 16.74 1.38 34.05
N THR A 61 17.31 0.74 35.07
CA THR A 61 16.67 -0.39 35.75
C THR A 61 15.38 0.03 36.47
N GLY A 62 15.38 1.22 37.09
CA GLY A 62 14.22 1.80 37.77
C GLY A 62 13.09 2.11 36.78
N GLU A 63 13.41 2.64 35.61
CA GLU A 63 12.45 2.92 34.54
C GLU A 63 11.77 1.66 34.00
N LEU A 64 12.49 0.53 34.01
CA LEU A 64 11.95 -0.79 33.65
C LEU A 64 11.08 -1.44 34.74
N GLY A 65 10.93 -0.80 35.91
CA GLY A 65 10.09 -1.32 36.98
C GLY A 65 10.61 -2.63 37.59
N LEU A 66 11.91 -2.92 37.47
CA LEU A 66 12.57 -4.12 38.01
C LEU A 66 13.03 -3.96 39.47
N GLY A 67 12.46 -2.97 40.16
CA GLY A 67 12.82 -2.59 41.52
C GLY A 67 14.12 -1.78 41.60
N PHE A 68 14.47 -1.37 42.82
CA PHE A 68 15.68 -0.62 43.08
C PHE A 68 16.92 -1.53 43.00
N ARG A 69 17.76 -1.32 41.99
CA ARG A 69 19.01 -2.06 41.76
C ARG A 69 20.18 -1.08 41.69
N PRO A 70 20.84 -0.76 42.82
CA PRO A 70 21.86 0.31 42.87
C PRO A 70 23.10 0.05 42.01
N LYS A 71 23.38 -1.21 41.67
CA LYS A 71 24.49 -1.60 40.77
C LYS A 71 24.05 -1.78 39.30
N GLY A 72 22.78 -1.51 38.99
CA GLY A 72 22.20 -1.84 37.69
C GLY A 72 21.97 -3.34 37.50
N ILE A 73 21.63 -3.74 36.28
CA ILE A 73 21.41 -5.14 35.89
C ILE A 73 22.07 -5.46 34.55
N ILE A 74 22.24 -6.76 34.29
CA ILE A 74 22.71 -7.26 33.01
C ILE A 74 21.56 -8.01 32.36
N LEU A 75 21.27 -7.68 31.10
CA LEU A 75 20.29 -8.35 30.28
C LEU A 75 20.96 -9.20 29.21
N ALA A 76 20.50 -10.43 29.05
CA ALA A 76 20.88 -11.34 27.99
C ALA A 76 19.80 -11.31 26.90
N LEU A 77 20.23 -11.10 25.65
CA LEU A 77 19.38 -11.37 24.49
C LEU A 77 19.11 -12.88 24.39
N GLU A 78 18.06 -13.24 23.65
CA GLU A 78 17.74 -14.65 23.36
C GLU A 78 18.93 -15.45 22.82
N SER A 79 19.75 -14.84 21.96
CA SER A 79 20.96 -15.50 21.44
C SER A 79 21.98 -15.88 22.54
N ASP A 80 22.10 -15.06 23.59
CA ASP A 80 23.00 -15.33 24.71
C ASP A 80 22.36 -16.32 25.70
N ALA A 81 21.03 -16.32 25.82
CA ALA A 81 20.32 -17.34 26.57
C ALA A 81 20.58 -18.74 25.98
N TYR A 82 20.46 -18.92 24.66
CA TYR A 82 20.81 -20.18 24.01
C TYR A 82 22.30 -20.54 24.17
N ARG A 83 23.22 -19.56 24.17
CA ARG A 83 24.64 -19.85 24.41
C ARG A 83 24.92 -20.41 25.81
N LEU A 84 24.18 -19.94 26.81
CA LEU A 84 24.25 -20.47 28.18
C LEU A 84 23.59 -21.85 28.26
N ILE A 85 22.40 -22.03 27.68
CA ILE A 85 21.72 -23.33 27.66
C ILE A 85 22.61 -24.40 27.03
N MET A 86 23.25 -24.11 25.90
CA MET A 86 24.13 -25.02 25.16
C MET A 86 25.44 -25.38 25.88
N ARG A 87 25.69 -24.80 27.05
CA ARG A 87 26.90 -25.05 27.86
C ARG A 87 26.58 -25.41 29.31
N SER A 88 25.30 -25.52 29.64
CA SER A 88 24.86 -25.93 30.96
C SER A 88 24.90 -27.46 31.07
N HIS A 89 25.21 -27.95 32.26
CA HIS A 89 25.17 -29.37 32.63
C HIS A 89 23.93 -29.72 33.44
N LEU A 90 22.95 -28.82 33.52
CA LEU A 90 21.70 -29.08 34.20
C LEU A 90 20.89 -30.08 33.35
N PRO A 91 20.31 -31.14 33.92
CA PRO A 91 19.57 -32.13 33.13
C PRO A 91 18.43 -31.56 32.28
N SER A 92 17.82 -30.43 32.70
CA SER A 92 16.84 -29.72 31.89
C SER A 92 17.45 -29.02 30.68
N ALA A 93 18.63 -28.43 30.83
CA ALA A 93 19.34 -27.80 29.72
C ALA A 93 19.85 -28.84 28.72
N GLU A 94 20.34 -29.99 29.19
CA GLU A 94 20.75 -31.12 28.34
C GLU A 94 19.58 -31.61 27.48
N ARG A 95 18.37 -31.75 28.05
CA ARG A 95 17.16 -32.08 27.25
C ARG A 95 16.90 -31.09 26.13
N VAL A 96 17.15 -29.80 26.33
CA VAL A 96 17.03 -28.81 25.25
C VAL A 96 18.15 -28.97 24.23
N GLN A 97 19.37 -29.23 24.67
CA GLN A 97 20.50 -29.48 23.78
C GLN A 97 20.22 -30.66 22.87
N ASP A 98 19.78 -31.78 23.43
CA ASP A 98 19.45 -33.00 22.69
C ASP A 98 18.29 -32.74 21.74
N TRP A 99 17.19 -32.13 22.23
CA TRP A 99 16.05 -31.78 21.38
C TRP A 99 16.46 -30.86 20.21
N VAL A 100 17.27 -29.83 20.46
CA VAL A 100 17.73 -28.95 19.39
C VAL A 100 18.65 -29.68 18.40
N CYS A 101 19.60 -30.47 18.89
CA CYS A 101 20.63 -31.10 18.06
C CYS A 101 20.14 -32.36 17.32
N GLU A 102 19.20 -33.10 17.89
CA GLU A 102 18.74 -34.39 17.38
C GLU A 102 17.40 -34.28 16.64
N GLU A 103 16.57 -33.29 16.96
CA GLU A 103 15.26 -33.12 16.34
C GLU A 103 15.17 -31.83 15.51
N VAL A 104 15.41 -30.67 16.14
CA VAL A 104 15.19 -29.36 15.49
C VAL A 104 16.12 -29.16 14.30
N LEU A 105 17.44 -29.21 14.52
CA LEU A 105 18.42 -28.92 13.48
C LEU A 105 18.40 -29.94 12.34
N PRO A 106 18.29 -31.27 12.60
CA PRO A 106 18.13 -32.25 11.53
C PRO A 106 16.87 -32.02 10.70
N SER A 107 15.74 -31.70 11.33
CA SER A 107 14.48 -31.42 10.64
C SER A 107 14.57 -30.18 9.74
N ILE A 108 15.20 -29.10 10.21
CA ILE A 108 15.46 -27.90 9.39
C ILE A 108 16.38 -28.24 8.22
N ARG A 109 17.44 -29.01 8.46
CA ARG A 109 18.40 -29.41 7.41
C ARG A 109 17.70 -30.20 6.29
N GLU A 110 16.77 -31.08 6.64
CA GLU A 110 16.08 -31.97 5.70
C GLU A 110 14.90 -31.31 5.00
N THR A 111 14.09 -30.55 5.73
CA THR A 111 12.82 -30.01 5.23
C THR A 111 12.85 -28.51 4.97
N GLY A 112 13.91 -27.82 5.38
CA GLY A 112 14.02 -26.36 5.35
C GLY A 112 13.22 -25.64 6.44
N SER A 113 12.55 -26.36 7.34
CA SER A 113 11.72 -25.77 8.40
C SER A 113 11.65 -26.66 9.64
N TYR A 114 11.26 -26.09 10.78
CA TYR A 114 10.90 -26.84 11.98
C TYR A 114 9.70 -26.16 12.64
N GLY A 115 8.70 -26.96 13.03
CA GLY A 115 7.42 -26.46 13.51
C GLY A 115 6.27 -27.32 13.00
N HIS A 116 5.05 -26.87 13.26
CA HIS A 116 3.83 -27.57 12.87
C HIS A 116 3.85 -27.83 11.38
N GLN A 117 4.22 -29.06 10.98
CA GLN A 117 4.07 -29.47 9.61
C GLN A 117 2.58 -29.31 9.29
N PRO A 118 2.21 -28.64 8.18
CA PRO A 118 0.85 -28.70 7.73
C PRO A 118 0.55 -30.20 7.59
N LYS A 119 -0.38 -30.68 8.42
CA LYS A 119 -0.82 -32.08 8.40
C LYS A 119 -0.95 -32.47 6.92
N PRO A 120 -0.32 -33.56 6.44
CA PRO A 120 -0.45 -33.94 5.05
C PRO A 120 -1.94 -34.00 4.76
N MET A 121 -2.40 -33.07 3.92
CA MET A 121 -3.81 -32.95 3.61
C MET A 121 -4.24 -34.30 3.05
N SER A 122 -5.33 -34.85 3.57
CA SER A 122 -5.94 -36.00 2.92
C SER A 122 -6.27 -35.62 1.47
N GLU A 123 -6.31 -36.60 0.57
CA GLU A 123 -6.68 -36.38 -0.82
C GLU A 123 -8.01 -35.60 -0.94
N MET A 124 -8.93 -35.84 0.02
CA MET A 124 -10.20 -35.14 0.13
C MET A 124 -10.06 -33.66 0.53
N GLU A 125 -9.17 -33.34 1.47
CA GLU A 125 -8.87 -31.94 1.86
C GLU A 125 -8.18 -31.18 0.72
N MET A 126 -7.32 -31.84 -0.06
CA MET A 126 -6.67 -31.25 -1.23
C MET A 126 -7.67 -30.92 -2.34
N ILE A 127 -8.59 -31.85 -2.65
CA ILE A 127 -9.67 -31.62 -3.62
C ILE A 127 -10.57 -30.47 -3.17
N ALA A 128 -10.93 -30.41 -1.88
CA ALA A 128 -11.75 -29.33 -1.34
C ALA A 128 -11.07 -27.96 -1.43
N ALA A 129 -9.76 -27.91 -1.12
CA ALA A 129 -8.97 -26.69 -1.23
C ALA A 129 -8.85 -26.21 -2.69
N MET A 130 -8.62 -27.13 -3.63
CA MET A 130 -8.58 -26.83 -5.06
C MET A 130 -9.93 -26.35 -5.58
N ALA A 131 -11.03 -27.00 -5.20
CA ALA A 131 -12.37 -26.58 -5.60
C ALA A 131 -12.71 -25.18 -5.07
N ALA A 132 -12.37 -24.88 -3.81
CA ALA A 132 -12.56 -23.55 -3.25
C ALA A 132 -11.74 -22.48 -3.98
N ASP A 133 -10.51 -22.80 -4.39
CA ASP A 133 -9.70 -21.87 -5.18
C ASP A 133 -10.24 -21.69 -6.59
N ALA A 134 -10.67 -22.76 -7.26
CA ALA A 134 -11.29 -22.69 -8.57
C ALA A 134 -12.54 -21.78 -8.56
N VAL A 135 -13.40 -21.89 -7.54
CA VAL A 135 -14.56 -21.00 -7.38
C VAL A 135 -14.14 -19.54 -7.20
N ARG A 136 -13.10 -19.26 -6.38
CA ARG A 136 -12.57 -17.89 -6.22
C ARG A 136 -12.03 -17.34 -7.53
N GLN A 137 -11.27 -18.16 -8.27
CA GLN A 137 -10.74 -17.77 -9.57
C GLN A 137 -11.85 -17.49 -10.56
N GLN A 138 -12.87 -18.34 -10.63
CA GLN A 138 -14.03 -18.17 -11.51
C GLN A 138 -14.80 -16.89 -11.18
N ASN A 139 -15.08 -16.61 -9.91
CA ASN A 139 -15.75 -15.37 -9.50
C ASN A 139 -14.93 -14.13 -9.86
N ARG A 140 -13.59 -14.21 -9.73
CA ARG A 140 -12.69 -13.13 -10.16
C ARG A 140 -12.74 -12.93 -11.68
N LEU A 141 -12.80 -14.01 -12.47
CA LEU A 141 -12.92 -13.94 -13.92
C LEU A 141 -14.22 -13.26 -14.34
N ILE A 142 -15.36 -13.66 -13.76
CA ILE A 142 -16.67 -13.04 -14.01
C ILE A 142 -16.61 -11.52 -13.76
N HIS A 143 -16.06 -11.10 -12.62
CA HIS A 143 -15.93 -9.68 -12.29
C HIS A 143 -15.00 -8.91 -13.25
N ILE A 144 -13.98 -9.58 -13.80
CA ILE A 144 -13.11 -8.99 -14.81
C ILE A 144 -13.85 -8.85 -16.14
N GLU A 145 -14.58 -9.89 -16.56
CA GLU A 145 -15.37 -9.89 -17.79
C GLU A 145 -16.41 -8.76 -17.78
N ASP A 146 -17.13 -8.57 -16.67
CA ASP A 146 -18.10 -7.47 -16.52
C ASP A 146 -17.44 -6.09 -16.69
N LYS A 147 -16.26 -5.89 -16.09
CA LYS A 147 -15.50 -4.63 -16.22
C LYS A 147 -14.96 -4.42 -17.63
N VAL A 148 -14.54 -5.48 -18.31
CA VAL A 148 -14.07 -5.40 -19.70
C VAL A 148 -15.23 -5.00 -20.61
N ALA A 149 -16.43 -5.57 -20.41
CA ALA A 149 -17.63 -5.18 -21.15
C ALA A 149 -17.97 -3.68 -20.99
N GLU A 150 -17.94 -3.17 -19.76
CA GLU A 150 -18.17 -1.74 -19.48
C GLU A 150 -17.13 -0.82 -20.17
N VAL A 151 -15.86 -1.22 -20.17
CA VAL A 151 -14.78 -0.47 -20.86
C VAL A 151 -14.94 -0.54 -22.38
N THR A 152 -15.36 -1.69 -22.94
CA THR A 152 -15.58 -1.80 -24.38
C THR A 152 -16.73 -0.92 -24.86
N ASP A 153 -17.82 -0.83 -24.09
CA ASP A 153 -18.95 0.04 -24.42
C ASP A 153 -18.54 1.52 -24.41
N LEU A 154 -17.75 1.93 -23.41
CA LEU A 154 -17.18 3.28 -23.34
C LEU A 154 -16.24 3.57 -24.52
N LEU A 155 -15.41 2.60 -24.92
CA LEU A 155 -14.52 2.74 -26.08
C LEU A 155 -15.30 2.82 -27.39
N ASP A 156 -16.41 2.11 -27.53
CA ASP A 156 -17.28 2.18 -28.70
C ASP A 156 -17.97 3.55 -28.80
N ASP A 157 -18.41 4.12 -27.69
CA ASP A 157 -18.98 5.47 -27.65
C ASP A 157 -17.94 6.54 -28.01
N ILE A 158 -16.70 6.39 -27.55
CA ILE A 158 -15.57 7.24 -27.94
C ILE A 158 -15.24 7.06 -29.43
N SER A 159 -15.24 5.82 -29.93
CA SER A 159 -14.87 5.47 -31.31
C SER A 159 -15.91 5.92 -32.33
N ARG A 160 -17.19 5.97 -31.95
CA ARG A 160 -18.29 6.52 -32.77
C ARG A 160 -18.29 8.04 -32.85
N GLY A 161 -17.38 8.74 -32.17
CA GLY A 161 -17.30 10.20 -32.21
C GLY A 161 -18.48 10.90 -31.54
N ALA A 162 -19.19 10.21 -30.64
CA ALA A 162 -20.23 10.84 -29.83
C ALA A 162 -19.58 11.88 -28.93
N THR A 163 -19.94 13.15 -29.12
CA THR A 163 -19.41 14.22 -28.27
C THR A 163 -19.94 14.00 -26.85
N PRO A 164 -19.07 13.89 -25.82
CA PRO A 164 -19.52 13.66 -24.45
C PRO A 164 -20.48 14.77 -23.99
N SER A 165 -21.44 14.43 -23.14
CA SER A 165 -22.39 15.42 -22.61
C SER A 165 -21.67 16.65 -22.01
N GLY A 166 -22.12 17.84 -22.38
CA GLY A 166 -21.53 19.13 -21.97
C GLY A 166 -20.28 19.56 -22.75
N TRP A 167 -19.91 18.83 -23.80
CA TRP A 167 -18.91 19.23 -24.78
C TRP A 167 -19.58 19.44 -26.14
N ALA A 168 -18.99 20.30 -26.96
CA ALA A 168 -19.45 20.55 -28.33
C ALA A 168 -18.25 20.69 -29.28
N GLY A 169 -18.42 20.25 -30.53
CA GLY A 169 -17.45 20.51 -31.60
C GLY A 169 -17.58 21.93 -32.14
N TYR A 170 -16.53 22.44 -32.80
CA TYR A 170 -16.57 23.80 -33.37
C TYR A 170 -17.70 24.01 -34.40
N SER A 171 -18.04 22.98 -35.18
CA SER A 171 -19.15 23.02 -36.15
C SER A 171 -20.50 23.26 -35.46
N GLU A 172 -20.73 22.63 -34.32
CA GLU A 172 -21.95 22.79 -33.52
C GLU A 172 -21.99 24.15 -32.83
N LEU A 173 -20.89 24.56 -32.19
CA LEU A 173 -20.78 25.87 -31.55
C LEU A 173 -21.01 27.01 -32.55
N LYS A 174 -20.47 26.91 -33.76
CA LYS A 174 -20.73 27.87 -34.83
C LYS A 174 -22.21 27.95 -35.19
N ALA A 175 -22.89 26.82 -35.28
CA ALA A 175 -24.33 26.80 -35.56
C ALA A 175 -25.13 27.45 -34.43
N GLN A 176 -24.71 27.28 -33.17
CA GLN A 176 -25.39 27.86 -32.00
C GLN A 176 -25.14 29.37 -31.84
N CYS A 177 -23.91 29.84 -32.04
CA CYS A 177 -23.53 31.24 -31.75
C CYS A 177 -23.41 32.14 -32.98
N GLY A 178 -23.37 31.59 -34.20
CA GLY A 178 -23.26 32.37 -35.43
C GLY A 178 -21.87 32.97 -35.71
N LEU A 179 -20.84 32.61 -34.93
CA LEU A 179 -19.44 32.97 -35.19
C LEU A 179 -18.81 32.05 -36.25
N SER A 180 -17.76 32.53 -36.92
CA SER A 180 -16.91 31.64 -37.74
C SER A 180 -16.05 30.72 -36.87
N ASP A 181 -15.67 29.54 -37.38
CA ASP A 181 -14.80 28.59 -36.67
C ASP A 181 -13.53 29.24 -36.11
N THR A 182 -12.90 30.13 -36.88
CA THR A 182 -11.72 30.88 -36.46
C THR A 182 -12.02 31.76 -35.26
N LYS A 183 -13.19 32.41 -35.23
CA LYS A 183 -13.62 33.25 -34.10
C LYS A 183 -14.06 32.40 -32.90
N CYS A 184 -14.67 31.23 -33.10
CA CYS A 184 -14.90 30.29 -32.00
C CYS A 184 -13.58 29.87 -31.34
N ARG A 185 -12.56 29.51 -32.13
CA ARG A 185 -11.21 29.18 -31.62
C ARG A 185 -10.55 30.36 -30.90
N GLN A 186 -10.69 31.56 -31.45
CA GLN A 186 -10.18 32.78 -30.83
C GLN A 186 -10.87 33.05 -29.48
N LEU A 187 -12.18 32.83 -29.39
CA LEU A 187 -12.95 32.98 -28.15
C LEU A 187 -12.48 31.98 -27.08
N VAL A 188 -12.32 30.71 -27.46
CA VAL A 188 -11.78 29.64 -26.59
C VAL A 188 -10.42 30.05 -26.02
N ALA A 189 -9.51 30.56 -26.87
CA ALA A 189 -8.20 31.02 -26.43
C ALA A 189 -8.27 32.29 -25.54
N ALA A 190 -9.12 33.26 -25.87
CA ALA A 190 -9.21 34.55 -25.18
C ALA A 190 -9.86 34.48 -23.78
N TYR A 191 -10.60 33.41 -23.51
CA TYR A 191 -11.31 33.16 -22.25
C TYR A 191 -10.86 31.87 -21.55
N ASP A 192 -9.78 31.24 -22.03
CA ASP A 192 -9.19 30.03 -21.46
C ASP A 192 -10.22 28.91 -21.24
N ILE A 193 -11.00 28.62 -22.28
CA ILE A 193 -12.05 27.61 -22.20
C ILE A 193 -11.44 26.22 -22.43
N ASP A 194 -11.77 25.29 -21.53
CA ASP A 194 -11.43 23.87 -21.63
C ASP A 194 -11.75 23.29 -23.01
N HIS A 195 -10.71 22.78 -23.67
CA HIS A 195 -10.82 22.12 -24.97
C HIS A 195 -9.84 20.94 -25.04
N LYS A 196 -10.20 19.89 -25.80
CA LYS A 196 -9.32 18.73 -26.01
C LYS A 196 -9.56 18.08 -27.38
N PRO A 197 -8.52 17.49 -28.01
CA PRO A 197 -8.70 16.68 -29.20
C PRO A 197 -9.31 15.32 -28.83
N ILE A 198 -10.25 14.84 -29.64
CA ILE A 198 -10.81 13.49 -29.59
C ILE A 198 -10.67 12.82 -30.95
N PRO A 199 -10.55 11.48 -31.01
CA PRO A 199 -10.64 10.74 -32.27
C PRO A 199 -11.98 10.99 -32.97
N PHE A 200 -11.95 11.11 -34.28
CA PHE A 200 -13.14 11.28 -35.11
C PHE A 200 -12.99 10.46 -36.39
N ILE A 201 -14.04 9.73 -36.78
CA ILE A 201 -14.06 8.98 -38.03
C ILE A 201 -14.79 9.83 -39.07
N ALA A 202 -14.06 10.29 -40.09
CA ALA A 202 -14.67 11.02 -41.20
C ALA A 202 -15.57 10.09 -42.05
N PRO A 203 -16.53 10.63 -42.84
CA PRO A 203 -17.45 9.83 -43.67
C PRO A 203 -16.82 8.86 -44.70
N GLY A 204 -15.48 8.82 -44.83
CA GLY A 204 -14.73 7.86 -45.64
C GLY A 204 -13.88 6.86 -44.83
N GLY A 205 -14.09 6.73 -43.51
CA GLY A 205 -13.36 5.80 -42.65
C GLY A 205 -11.96 6.27 -42.20
N THR A 206 -11.53 7.45 -42.65
CA THR A 206 -10.25 8.04 -42.22
C THR A 206 -10.31 8.43 -40.74
N LYS A 207 -9.39 7.87 -39.94
CA LYS A 207 -9.18 8.29 -38.55
C LYS A 207 -8.56 9.68 -38.54
N SER A 208 -9.29 10.65 -38.00
CA SER A 208 -8.86 12.03 -37.80
C SER A 208 -9.02 12.43 -36.33
N THR A 209 -8.68 13.67 -36.00
CA THR A 209 -8.94 14.26 -34.69
C THR A 209 -9.85 15.46 -34.82
N MET A 210 -10.83 15.59 -33.92
CA MET A 210 -11.69 16.76 -33.78
C MET A 210 -11.46 17.39 -32.41
N THR A 211 -11.37 18.72 -32.33
CA THR A 211 -11.32 19.41 -31.04
C THR A 211 -12.73 19.64 -30.52
N ILE A 212 -13.00 19.17 -29.31
CA ILE A 212 -14.22 19.48 -28.55
C ILE A 212 -13.92 20.52 -27.47
N VAL A 213 -14.91 21.32 -27.14
CA VAL A 213 -14.84 22.44 -26.20
C VAL A 213 -15.97 22.30 -25.18
N ARG A 214 -15.77 22.69 -23.92
CA ARG A 214 -16.86 22.75 -22.93
C ARG A 214 -17.92 23.77 -23.37
N GLU A 215 -19.15 23.30 -23.59
CA GLU A 215 -20.22 24.08 -24.21
C GLU A 215 -20.69 25.24 -23.31
N LEU A 216 -20.97 24.95 -22.03
CA LEU A 216 -21.51 25.96 -21.11
C LEU A 216 -20.54 27.14 -20.86
N PRO A 217 -19.24 26.94 -20.57
CA PRO A 217 -18.26 28.02 -20.48
C PRO A 217 -18.13 28.79 -21.80
N PHE A 218 -18.15 28.11 -22.95
CA PHE A 218 -18.11 28.75 -24.25
C PHE A 218 -19.30 29.70 -24.46
N MET A 219 -20.52 29.22 -24.24
CA MET A 219 -21.73 30.03 -24.43
C MET A 219 -21.81 31.19 -23.40
N THR A 220 -21.29 30.97 -22.19
CA THR A 220 -21.17 32.02 -21.18
C THR A 220 -20.20 33.12 -21.61
N ALA A 221 -19.01 32.72 -22.11
CA ALA A 221 -18.01 33.66 -22.64
C ALA A 221 -18.52 34.39 -23.88
N PHE A 222 -19.26 33.71 -24.76
CA PHE A 222 -19.87 34.31 -25.95
C PHE A 222 -20.91 35.36 -25.57
N ARG A 223 -21.83 35.06 -24.65
CA ARG A 223 -22.82 36.05 -24.19
C ARG A 223 -22.13 37.26 -23.56
N LYS A 224 -21.12 37.03 -22.71
CA LYS A 224 -20.33 38.11 -22.11
C LYS A 224 -19.64 38.98 -23.18
N LEU A 225 -19.01 38.34 -24.16
CA LEU A 225 -18.40 39.02 -25.31
C LEU A 225 -19.42 39.93 -26.02
N MET A 226 -20.63 39.42 -26.29
CA MET A 226 -21.64 40.19 -27.02
C MET A 226 -22.22 41.35 -26.20
N HIS A 227 -22.24 41.26 -24.86
CA HIS A 227 -22.62 42.38 -24.00
C HIS A 227 -21.55 43.48 -23.98
N GLU A 228 -20.27 43.11 -24.03
CA GLU A 228 -19.13 44.03 -24.01
C GLU A 228 -18.79 44.58 -25.40
N ALA A 229 -19.30 43.97 -26.48
CA ALA A 229 -18.96 44.34 -27.85
C ALA A 229 -19.71 45.60 -28.33
N GLU A 230 -18.97 46.46 -29.03
CA GLU A 230 -19.49 47.66 -29.67
C GLU A 230 -20.00 47.34 -31.09
N PRO A 231 -21.25 47.71 -31.44
CA PRO A 231 -21.76 47.53 -32.79
C PRO A 231 -21.06 48.48 -33.77
N ARG A 232 -20.67 47.97 -34.94
CA ARG A 232 -20.04 48.70 -36.05
C ARG A 232 -20.67 48.28 -37.39
N GLY A 233 -21.89 48.73 -37.64
CA GLY A 233 -22.67 48.36 -38.83
C GLY A 233 -23.05 46.88 -38.80
N THR A 234 -22.62 46.12 -39.81
CA THR A 234 -22.84 44.66 -39.87
C THR A 234 -21.83 43.83 -39.05
N ARG A 235 -20.92 44.49 -38.33
CA ARG A 235 -19.85 43.86 -37.55
C ARG A 235 -19.86 44.37 -36.11
N TRP A 236 -19.09 43.69 -35.27
CA TRP A 236 -18.91 43.98 -33.86
C TRP A 236 -17.42 44.17 -33.57
N TYR A 237 -17.09 45.05 -32.63
CA TYR A 237 -15.74 45.25 -32.14
C TYR A 237 -15.65 44.91 -30.65
N HIS A 238 -14.61 44.18 -30.27
CA HIS A 238 -14.29 43.89 -28.87
C HIS A 238 -12.78 43.81 -28.68
N SER A 239 -12.25 44.32 -27.57
CA SER A 239 -10.81 44.40 -27.28
C SER A 239 -10.07 43.06 -27.46
N LYS A 240 -10.66 41.96 -26.98
CA LYS A 240 -10.10 40.59 -27.11
C LYS A 240 -10.34 39.90 -28.47
N MET A 241 -11.32 40.35 -29.26
CA MET A 241 -11.78 39.65 -30.47
C MET A 241 -11.53 40.44 -31.76
N GLY A 242 -11.10 41.70 -31.65
CA GLY A 242 -11.00 42.62 -32.77
C GLY A 242 -12.36 42.85 -33.42
N ILE A 243 -12.37 43.03 -34.74
CA ILE A 243 -13.60 43.09 -35.53
C ILE A 243 -14.06 41.67 -35.85
N PHE A 244 -15.34 41.36 -35.64
CA PHE A 244 -15.95 40.08 -35.96
C PHE A 244 -17.41 40.25 -36.41
N GLN A 245 -17.98 39.19 -36.97
CA GLN A 245 -19.37 39.14 -37.40
C GLN A 245 -20.07 37.98 -36.70
N VAL A 246 -21.34 38.19 -36.34
CA VAL A 246 -22.20 37.21 -35.70
C VAL A 246 -23.50 37.17 -36.46
N ILE A 247 -23.95 35.96 -36.82
CA ILE A 247 -25.22 35.75 -37.53
C ILE A 247 -26.30 35.42 -36.49
N GLY A 248 -27.48 36.06 -36.58
CA GLY A 248 -28.63 35.73 -35.74
C GLY A 248 -28.55 36.24 -34.29
N TRP A 249 -27.63 37.16 -33.98
CA TRP A 249 -27.60 37.82 -32.68
C TRP A 249 -28.44 39.11 -32.70
N GLU A 250 -29.52 39.11 -31.92
CA GLU A 250 -30.33 40.29 -31.62
C GLU A 250 -30.04 40.74 -30.19
N LYS A 251 -29.89 42.06 -29.99
CA LYS A 251 -29.49 42.65 -28.71
C LYS A 251 -30.69 42.90 -27.81
#